data_AF-A0A7S2WHN4-F1
#
_entry.id   AF-A0A7S2WHN4-F1
#
_cell.length_a   1.000
_cell.length_b   1.000
_cell.length_c   1.000
_cell.angle_alpha   90.00
_cell.angle_beta   90.00
_cell.angle_gamma   90.00
#
_symmetry.space_group_name_H-M   'P 1'
#
loop_
_entity.id
_entity.type
_entity.pdbx_description
1 polymer ?
#
loop_
_entity_poly.entity_id
_entity_poly.type
_entity_poly.pdbx_seq_one_letter_code
_entity_poly.pdbx_strand_id
1 'polypeptide(L)'
;VMADFKKAATELAKTLVGKALPPALLETWLYSRKFPEGQRPDPDGRRWDDPIVPWRFVDRIDPEFVVEAVKSLKIEQNVAKKLSRKTAKLAHHAHRQLRQQIQGKTLEKRQVSVGLVMPGTSPRGATEKDSPFTQSSSSSIRPLKSKAIASISDKDVIAVKSGKTILRVNGTHYRKLRVLFQRAVGRSSASDFDFHDKLFVLLLRYEAVQGGGFQAAADGDVFDCLLRFFDVAFECFASPLNCRYSTFCSGFYDIDKFFGSMGSFFHFSPKAGSFQANPPFVPALIAAMAVHMDALLEATELPLSFVVIIPAWRHTTGWNKLAESAFLRHEELIAQADHGYCEGKQVLRRNRYRIASFDTSVFFLQNKAGSELWRVTEEAITALREAFRSKQDTKPRGEGPGSSPPVSGEKRQWATHQSDAAKAHAAPKRAKKTASGGASTQLEEEEEEEEE
;
A
#
# COMPACT_ATOMS: atom_id res chain seq x y z
N VAL A 1 -11.81 -18.00 -0.89
CA VAL A 1 -10.82 -17.69 -1.95
C VAL A 1 -9.49 -17.21 -1.39
N MET A 2 -9.35 -16.00 -0.85
CA MET A 2 -8.02 -15.53 -0.39
C MET A 2 -7.41 -16.38 0.73
N ALA A 3 -8.22 -16.80 1.70
CA ALA A 3 -7.76 -17.72 2.75
C ALA A 3 -7.28 -19.07 2.14
N ASP A 4 -8.04 -19.61 1.17
CA ASP A 4 -7.70 -20.85 0.49
C ASP A 4 -6.42 -20.70 -0.34
N PHE A 5 -6.24 -19.57 -1.02
CA PHE A 5 -5.02 -19.23 -1.74
C PHE A 5 -3.80 -19.17 -0.81
N LYS A 6 -3.90 -18.44 0.32
CA LYS A 6 -2.83 -18.36 1.31
C LYS A 6 -2.46 -19.74 1.88
N LYS A 7 -3.47 -20.58 2.15
CA LYS A 7 -3.27 -21.96 2.60
C LYS A 7 -2.59 -22.80 1.51
N ALA A 8 -3.05 -22.73 0.27
CA ALA A 8 -2.47 -23.47 -0.85
C ALA A 8 -1.02 -23.06 -1.14
N ALA A 9 -0.70 -21.77 -1.07
CA ALA A 9 0.67 -21.27 -1.23
C ALA A 9 1.59 -21.75 -0.10
N THR A 10 1.08 -21.83 1.13
CA THR A 10 1.82 -22.37 2.27
C THR A 10 2.08 -23.87 2.13
N GLU A 11 1.08 -24.66 1.74
CA GLU A 11 1.24 -26.10 1.51
C GLU A 11 2.17 -26.37 0.32
N LEU A 12 2.08 -25.57 -0.75
CA LEU A 12 3.00 -25.64 -1.88
C LEU A 12 4.46 -25.49 -1.45
N ALA A 13 4.76 -24.52 -0.57
CA ALA A 13 6.11 -24.35 -0.04
C ALA A 13 6.55 -25.57 0.80
N LYS A 14 5.67 -26.12 1.64
CA LYS A 14 5.98 -27.34 2.42
C LYS A 14 6.31 -28.51 1.50
N THR A 15 5.55 -28.71 0.42
CA THR A 15 5.79 -29.79 -0.53
C THR A 15 7.09 -29.60 -1.33
N LEU A 16 7.39 -28.38 -1.76
CA LEU A 16 8.55 -28.11 -2.61
C LEU A 16 9.87 -28.02 -1.83
N VAL A 17 9.83 -27.48 -0.61
CA VAL A 17 11.05 -27.12 0.14
C VAL A 17 11.03 -27.53 1.61
N GLY A 18 10.02 -28.29 2.05
CA GLY A 18 9.91 -28.78 3.44
C GLY A 18 9.61 -27.70 4.48
N LYS A 19 9.30 -26.47 4.07
CA LYS A 19 9.12 -25.31 4.96
C LYS A 19 7.83 -24.57 4.63
N ALA A 20 7.16 -24.03 5.65
CA ALA A 20 6.02 -23.14 5.45
C ALA A 20 6.46 -21.84 4.77
N LEU A 21 5.62 -21.30 3.88
CA LEU A 21 5.85 -20.01 3.26
C LEU A 21 5.70 -18.90 4.33
N PRO A 22 6.70 -18.01 4.53
CA PRO A 22 6.55 -16.89 5.44
C PRO A 22 5.36 -16.01 5.03
N PRO A 23 4.43 -15.65 5.93
CA PRO A 23 3.29 -14.82 5.58
C PRO A 23 3.68 -13.50 4.92
N ALA A 24 4.72 -12.83 5.45
CA ALA A 24 5.23 -11.57 4.92
C ALA A 24 5.70 -11.69 3.46
N LEU A 25 6.32 -12.81 3.08
CA LEU A 25 6.78 -13.03 1.71
C LEU A 25 5.61 -13.09 0.71
N LEU A 26 4.52 -13.75 1.09
CA LEU A 26 3.31 -13.82 0.25
C LEU A 26 2.57 -12.48 0.20
N GLU A 27 2.55 -11.75 1.31
CA GLU A 27 1.92 -10.43 1.37
C GLU A 27 2.70 -9.41 0.53
N THR A 28 4.02 -9.32 0.65
CA THR A 28 4.86 -8.45 -0.21
C THR A 28 4.67 -8.78 -1.69
N TRP A 29 4.59 -10.07 -2.05
CA TRP A 29 4.31 -10.51 -3.41
C TRP A 29 2.93 -10.04 -3.91
N LEU A 30 1.89 -10.09 -3.07
CA LEU A 30 0.58 -9.56 -3.44
C LEU A 30 0.63 -8.04 -3.68
N TYR A 31 1.38 -7.30 -2.85
CA TYR A 31 1.56 -5.86 -3.02
C TYR A 31 2.35 -5.51 -4.28
N SER A 32 3.48 -6.17 -4.56
CA SER A 32 4.33 -5.91 -5.73
C SER A 32 3.57 -6.13 -7.04
N ARG A 33 2.66 -7.12 -7.09
CA ARG A 33 1.89 -7.44 -8.30
C ARG A 33 0.63 -6.63 -8.47
N LYS A 34 0.19 -5.94 -7.44
CA LYS A 34 -0.92 -5.00 -7.52
C LYS A 34 -0.51 -3.65 -8.12
N PHE A 35 0.73 -3.23 -7.89
CA PHE A 35 1.27 -1.96 -8.35
C PHE A 35 2.48 -2.15 -9.26
N PRO A 36 2.33 -2.85 -10.41
CA PRO A 36 3.46 -3.06 -11.30
C PRO A 36 3.91 -1.73 -11.90
N GLU A 37 5.23 -1.57 -12.00
CA GLU A 37 5.90 -0.46 -12.65
C GLU A 37 5.36 -0.27 -14.09
N GLY A 38 5.02 0.98 -14.46
CA GLY A 38 4.66 1.35 -15.83
C GLY A 38 3.22 1.05 -16.29
N GLN A 39 2.27 0.75 -15.42
CA GLN A 39 0.88 0.58 -15.86
C GLN A 39 0.13 1.90 -16.05
N ARG A 40 -0.37 2.11 -17.28
CA ARG A 40 -1.53 2.98 -17.53
C ARG A 40 -2.82 2.21 -17.20
N PRO A 41 -3.83 2.85 -16.61
CA PRO A 41 -5.13 2.21 -16.41
C PRO A 41 -5.70 1.79 -17.77
N ASP A 42 -6.50 0.72 -17.78
CA ASP A 42 -7.34 0.41 -18.94
C ASP A 42 -8.25 1.64 -19.19
N PRO A 43 -8.09 2.38 -20.29
CA PRO A 43 -8.81 3.64 -20.53
C PRO A 43 -10.32 3.48 -20.49
N ASP A 44 -10.80 2.26 -20.74
CA ASP A 44 -12.22 1.98 -20.92
C ASP A 44 -12.88 1.27 -19.73
N GLY A 45 -12.13 0.95 -18.67
CA GLY A 45 -12.64 0.16 -17.53
C GLY A 45 -13.22 -1.21 -17.94
N ARG A 46 -12.89 -1.70 -19.15
CA ARG A 46 -13.47 -2.91 -19.75
C ARG A 46 -12.82 -4.20 -19.20
N ARG A 47 -11.61 -4.13 -18.65
CA ARG A 47 -10.94 -5.28 -18.02
C ARG A 47 -11.07 -5.24 -16.50
N TRP A 48 -11.70 -6.28 -15.97
CA TRP A 48 -11.90 -6.51 -14.54
C TRP A 48 -10.56 -6.90 -13.89
N ASP A 49 -9.76 -5.91 -13.48
CA ASP A 49 -8.64 -6.15 -12.57
C ASP A 49 -9.20 -6.21 -11.14
N ASP A 50 -9.21 -7.41 -10.56
CA ASP A 50 -9.75 -7.62 -9.20
C ASP A 50 -8.92 -6.79 -8.20
N PRO A 51 -9.57 -6.04 -7.29
CA PRO A 51 -8.87 -5.12 -6.40
C PRO A 51 -7.96 -5.80 -5.37
N ILE A 52 -8.09 -7.12 -5.17
CA ILE A 52 -7.34 -7.93 -4.20
C ILE A 52 -6.37 -8.90 -4.90
N VAL A 53 -6.85 -9.66 -5.90
CA VAL A 53 -6.06 -10.72 -6.54
C VAL A 53 -5.50 -10.21 -7.87
N PRO A 54 -4.18 -9.99 -7.97
CA PRO A 54 -3.58 -9.55 -9.22
C PRO A 54 -3.87 -10.59 -10.31
N TRP A 55 -4.32 -10.12 -11.47
CA TRP A 55 -4.51 -10.94 -12.67
C TRP A 55 -3.32 -10.81 -13.63
N ARG A 56 -2.79 -9.59 -13.75
CA ARG A 56 -1.71 -9.27 -14.68
C ARG A 56 -0.36 -9.67 -14.09
N PHE A 57 0.52 -10.15 -14.97
CA PHE A 57 1.89 -10.56 -14.67
C PHE A 57 2.05 -11.69 -13.67
N VAL A 58 0.95 -12.31 -13.21
CA VAL A 58 0.99 -13.44 -12.30
C VAL A 58 1.97 -14.49 -12.82
N ASP A 59 1.98 -14.80 -14.10
CA ASP A 59 2.88 -15.81 -14.67
C ASP A 59 4.39 -15.46 -14.70
N ARG A 60 4.76 -14.22 -14.38
CA ARG A 60 6.18 -13.79 -14.32
C ARG A 60 6.80 -14.17 -12.99
N ILE A 61 8.10 -14.47 -12.98
CA ILE A 61 8.87 -14.57 -11.72
C ILE A 61 8.93 -13.18 -11.07
N ASP A 62 8.73 -13.12 -9.76
CA ASP A 62 9.02 -11.93 -8.96
C ASP A 62 10.46 -12.01 -8.45
N PRO A 63 11.39 -11.13 -8.91
CA PRO A 63 12.77 -11.15 -8.47
C PRO A 63 12.93 -10.93 -6.97
N GLU A 64 12.15 -10.03 -6.37
CA GLU A 64 12.20 -9.74 -4.92
C GLU A 64 11.73 -10.96 -4.12
N PHE A 65 10.65 -11.60 -4.57
CA PHE A 65 10.20 -12.85 -3.97
C PHE A 65 11.31 -13.91 -4.02
N VAL A 66 12.03 -14.03 -5.13
CA VAL A 66 13.10 -15.02 -5.28
C VAL A 66 14.23 -14.73 -4.31
N VAL A 67 14.69 -13.49 -4.23
CA VAL A 67 15.76 -13.06 -3.31
C VAL A 67 15.37 -13.34 -1.87
N GLU A 68 14.18 -12.92 -1.44
CA GLU A 68 13.72 -13.10 -0.07
C GLU A 68 13.42 -14.57 0.25
N ALA A 69 12.92 -15.36 -0.72
CA ALA A 69 12.74 -16.80 -0.55
C ALA A 69 14.08 -17.53 -0.36
N VAL A 70 15.10 -17.22 -1.17
CA VAL A 70 16.45 -17.79 -1.00
C VAL A 70 16.96 -17.55 0.41
N LYS A 71 16.82 -16.32 0.90
CA LYS A 71 17.29 -15.91 2.23
C LYS A 71 16.48 -16.52 3.36
N SER A 72 15.16 -16.30 3.39
CA SER A 72 14.29 -16.69 4.50
C SER A 72 14.09 -18.21 4.58
N LEU A 73 14.00 -18.88 3.44
CA LEU A 73 13.81 -20.33 3.39
C LEU A 73 15.13 -21.09 3.28
N LYS A 74 16.28 -20.41 3.08
CA LYS A 74 17.60 -21.03 2.88
C LYS A 74 17.55 -22.09 1.76
N ILE A 75 17.08 -21.67 0.59
CA ILE A 75 16.91 -22.54 -0.60
C ILE A 75 17.70 -22.00 -1.78
N GLU A 76 18.01 -22.86 -2.75
CA GLU A 76 18.67 -22.43 -3.98
C GLU A 76 17.79 -21.52 -4.84
N GLN A 77 18.43 -20.63 -5.61
CA GLN A 77 17.76 -19.66 -6.47
C GLN A 77 16.81 -20.31 -7.49
N ASN A 78 17.19 -21.46 -8.06
CA ASN A 78 16.35 -22.18 -9.03
C ASN A 78 15.07 -22.73 -8.38
N VAL A 79 15.17 -23.19 -7.13
CA VAL A 79 14.03 -23.66 -6.34
C VAL A 79 13.11 -22.49 -5.97
N ALA A 80 13.68 -21.36 -5.56
CA ALA A 80 12.94 -20.13 -5.30
C ALA A 80 12.19 -19.60 -6.55
N LYS A 81 12.83 -19.61 -7.73
CA LYS A 81 12.19 -19.30 -9.02
C LYS A 81 11.02 -20.23 -9.30
N LYS A 82 11.17 -21.54 -9.08
CA LYS A 82 10.11 -22.54 -9.24
C LYS A 82 8.95 -22.31 -8.28
N LEU A 83 9.23 -21.99 -7.01
CA LEU A 83 8.23 -21.64 -6.00
C LEU A 83 7.46 -20.39 -6.41
N SER A 84 8.15 -19.31 -6.82
CA SER A 84 7.55 -18.06 -7.30
C SER A 84 6.55 -18.32 -8.44
N ARG A 85 6.97 -19.07 -9.49
CA ARG A 85 6.12 -19.43 -10.63
C ARG A 85 4.89 -20.26 -10.23
N LYS A 86 5.01 -21.17 -9.27
CA LYS A 86 3.89 -22.01 -8.83
C LYS A 86 2.92 -21.23 -7.93
N THR A 87 3.42 -20.37 -7.05
CA THR A 87 2.60 -19.45 -6.24
C THR A 87 1.78 -18.52 -7.12
N ALA A 88 2.42 -17.98 -8.16
CA ALA A 88 1.76 -17.26 -9.24
C ALA A 88 0.57 -18.04 -9.83
N LYS A 89 0.80 -19.26 -10.34
CA LYS A 89 -0.28 -20.08 -10.90
C LYS A 89 -1.45 -20.30 -9.94
N LEU A 90 -1.19 -20.46 -8.64
CA LEU A 90 -2.22 -20.54 -7.62
C LEU A 90 -3.04 -19.25 -7.50
N ALA A 91 -2.39 -18.08 -7.55
CA ALA A 91 -3.07 -16.79 -7.52
C ALA A 91 -3.97 -16.61 -8.75
N HIS A 92 -3.50 -17.00 -9.93
CA HIS A 92 -4.30 -16.97 -11.16
C HIS A 92 -5.55 -17.85 -11.05
N HIS A 93 -5.40 -19.05 -10.48
CA HIS A 93 -6.52 -19.95 -10.22
C HIS A 93 -7.52 -19.34 -9.24
N ALA A 94 -7.03 -18.76 -8.14
CA ALA A 94 -7.86 -18.07 -7.16
C ALA A 94 -8.62 -16.88 -7.77
N HIS A 95 -7.98 -16.09 -8.62
CA HIS A 95 -8.64 -15.01 -9.37
C HIS A 95 -9.75 -15.56 -10.27
N ARG A 96 -9.49 -16.61 -11.06
CA ARG A 96 -10.51 -17.23 -11.93
C ARG A 96 -11.70 -17.73 -11.13
N GLN A 97 -11.47 -18.42 -10.01
CA GLN A 97 -12.54 -18.88 -9.12
C GLN A 97 -13.36 -17.70 -8.58
N LEU A 98 -12.71 -16.64 -8.13
CA LEU A 98 -13.39 -15.45 -7.61
C LEU A 98 -14.27 -14.80 -8.69
N ARG A 99 -13.72 -14.64 -9.90
CA ARG A 99 -14.45 -14.10 -11.05
C ARG A 99 -15.67 -14.94 -11.40
N GLN A 100 -15.53 -16.27 -11.45
CA GLN A 100 -16.66 -17.19 -11.70
C GLN A 100 -17.73 -17.07 -10.61
N GLN A 101 -17.35 -17.00 -9.33
CA GLN A 101 -18.30 -16.83 -8.23
C GLN A 101 -19.04 -15.48 -8.31
N ILE A 102 -18.36 -14.41 -8.69
CA ILE A 102 -18.97 -13.08 -8.83
C ILE A 102 -19.90 -13.02 -10.04
N GLN A 103 -19.46 -13.56 -11.18
CA GLN A 103 -20.26 -13.60 -12.41
C GLN A 103 -21.48 -14.51 -12.26
N GLY A 104 -21.33 -15.70 -11.67
CA GLY A 104 -22.42 -16.63 -11.39
C GLY A 104 -23.50 -16.02 -10.48
N LYS A 105 -23.09 -15.36 -9.39
CA LYS A 105 -24.02 -14.63 -8.48
C LYS A 105 -24.69 -13.41 -9.14
N THR A 106 -24.07 -12.83 -10.16
CA THR A 106 -24.63 -11.69 -10.91
C THR A 106 -25.67 -12.18 -11.93
N LEU A 107 -25.45 -13.36 -12.52
CA LEU A 107 -26.39 -14.03 -13.44
C LEU A 107 -27.63 -14.57 -12.70
N GLU A 108 -27.46 -15.24 -11.55
CA GLU A 108 -28.60 -15.71 -10.72
C GLU A 108 -29.51 -14.56 -10.28
N LYS A 109 -28.94 -13.39 -9.94
CA LYS A 109 -29.73 -12.20 -9.59
C LYS A 109 -30.38 -11.51 -10.79
N ARG A 110 -29.97 -11.84 -12.01
CA ARG A 110 -30.60 -11.34 -13.26
C ARG A 110 -31.70 -12.26 -13.78
N GLN A 111 -31.83 -13.49 -13.27
CA GLN A 111 -33.01 -14.33 -13.51
C GLN A 111 -34.21 -13.81 -12.71
N VAL A 112 -34.84 -12.76 -13.22
CA VAL A 112 -36.18 -12.33 -12.79
C VAL A 112 -37.12 -12.61 -13.95
N SER A 113 -37.90 -13.68 -13.75
CA SER A 113 -39.21 -13.98 -14.34
C SER A 113 -39.53 -13.36 -15.71
N VAL A 114 -39.28 -14.13 -16.78
CA VAL A 114 -40.08 -13.99 -18.01
C VAL A 114 -41.41 -14.68 -17.72
N GLY A 115 -42.38 -13.89 -17.25
CA GLY A 115 -43.77 -14.30 -17.26
C GLY A 115 -44.19 -14.45 -18.73
N LEU A 116 -44.49 -15.69 -19.12
CA LEU A 116 -45.04 -16.04 -20.42
C LEU A 116 -46.41 -15.35 -20.54
N VAL A 117 -46.51 -14.28 -21.33
CA VAL A 117 -47.80 -13.69 -21.71
C VAL A 117 -48.18 -14.26 -23.07
N MET A 118 -49.27 -15.01 -23.11
CA MET A 118 -49.88 -15.57 -24.31
C MET A 118 -50.39 -14.46 -25.25
N PRO A 119 -50.45 -14.70 -26.58
CA PRO A 119 -50.80 -13.68 -27.55
C PRO A 119 -52.31 -13.49 -27.65
N GLY A 120 -52.77 -12.23 -27.68
CA GLY A 120 -54.16 -11.89 -27.92
C GLY A 120 -54.38 -10.40 -28.19
N THR A 121 -54.70 -10.10 -29.45
CA THR A 121 -55.39 -8.89 -29.97
C THR A 121 -54.67 -7.53 -29.99
N SER A 122 -54.31 -7.13 -31.21
CA SER A 122 -54.12 -5.75 -31.72
C SER A 122 -55.47 -5.10 -32.09
N PRO A 123 -55.57 -3.85 -32.59
CA PRO A 123 -54.68 -2.67 -32.53
C PRO A 123 -55.45 -1.33 -32.27
N ARG A 124 -54.74 -0.20 -32.05
CA ARG A 124 -54.95 1.12 -32.70
C ARG A 124 -54.15 2.25 -32.03
N GLY A 125 -53.56 3.12 -32.86
CA GLY A 125 -53.24 4.52 -32.50
C GLY A 125 -51.77 4.91 -32.64
N ALA A 126 -51.43 5.50 -33.80
CA ALA A 126 -50.12 6.07 -34.12
C ALA A 126 -49.88 7.44 -33.47
N THR A 127 -48.62 7.81 -33.26
CA THR A 127 -47.97 9.02 -33.85
C THR A 127 -46.49 9.13 -33.46
N GLU A 128 -45.71 9.68 -34.39
CA GLU A 128 -44.25 9.75 -34.51
C GLU A 128 -43.60 10.84 -33.62
N LYS A 129 -42.34 10.62 -33.20
CA LYS A 129 -41.12 11.32 -33.70
C LYS A 129 -39.92 11.14 -32.76
N ASP A 130 -38.76 10.92 -33.39
CA ASP A 130 -37.38 11.32 -33.02
C ASP A 130 -36.29 10.21 -32.98
N SER A 131 -35.45 10.30 -34.03
CA SER A 131 -34.00 10.05 -34.17
C SER A 131 -33.30 8.97 -33.32
N PRO A 132 -32.63 7.97 -33.95
CA PRO A 132 -31.80 7.00 -33.26
C PRO A 132 -30.32 7.39 -33.35
N PHE A 133 -29.65 7.76 -32.25
CA PHE A 133 -28.25 7.39 -31.97
C PHE A 133 -27.80 8.05 -30.65
N THR A 134 -27.82 7.25 -29.57
CA THR A 134 -26.83 7.21 -28.46
C THR A 134 -27.46 6.52 -27.26
N GLN A 135 -27.56 5.19 -27.29
CA GLN A 135 -27.71 4.41 -26.06
C GLN A 135 -26.33 3.91 -25.64
N SER A 136 -25.66 4.72 -24.81
CA SER A 136 -24.66 4.22 -23.89
C SER A 136 -25.38 3.26 -22.94
N SER A 137 -25.16 1.96 -23.13
CA SER A 137 -25.63 0.91 -22.23
C SER A 137 -24.92 1.04 -20.89
N SER A 138 -25.36 1.97 -20.04
CA SER A 138 -24.98 1.97 -18.63
C SER A 138 -25.59 0.73 -18.00
N SER A 139 -24.76 -0.28 -17.75
CA SER A 139 -25.16 -1.46 -17.00
C SER A 139 -25.39 -1.05 -15.55
N SER A 140 -26.59 -0.55 -15.26
CA SER A 140 -27.00 -0.20 -13.91
C SER A 140 -27.18 -1.49 -13.10
N ILE A 141 -26.16 -1.83 -12.30
CA ILE A 141 -26.24 -2.91 -11.33
C ILE A 141 -27.24 -2.45 -10.25
N ARG A 142 -28.40 -3.10 -10.17
CA ARG A 142 -29.40 -2.81 -9.14
C ARG A 142 -28.74 -2.93 -7.75
N PRO A 143 -28.93 -1.97 -6.83
CA PRO A 143 -28.41 -2.08 -5.48
C PRO A 143 -28.95 -3.34 -4.81
N LEU A 144 -28.05 -4.11 -4.20
CA LEU A 144 -28.46 -5.20 -3.31
C LEU A 144 -29.18 -4.59 -2.10
N LYS A 145 -30.29 -5.22 -1.66
CA LYS A 145 -30.92 -4.86 -0.37
C LYS A 145 -29.85 -4.85 0.73
N SER A 146 -29.86 -3.83 1.57
CA SER A 146 -28.87 -3.68 2.63
C SER A 146 -28.85 -4.90 3.55
N LYS A 147 -27.64 -5.36 3.89
CA LYS A 147 -27.44 -6.61 4.66
C LYS A 147 -26.60 -6.40 5.91
N ALA A 148 -25.85 -5.31 5.99
CA ALA A 148 -24.99 -5.03 7.12
C ALA A 148 -25.75 -4.33 8.25
N ILE A 149 -25.57 -4.82 9.46
CA ILE A 149 -26.11 -4.22 10.68
C ILE A 149 -24.94 -3.94 11.62
N ALA A 150 -24.88 -2.74 12.18
CA ALA A 150 -23.93 -2.39 13.22
C ALA A 150 -24.60 -2.45 14.61
N SER A 151 -23.91 -3.07 15.57
CA SER A 151 -24.32 -3.08 16.97
C SER A 151 -23.15 -2.69 17.87
N ILE A 152 -23.44 -1.91 18.91
CA ILE A 152 -22.45 -1.57 19.95
C ILE A 152 -22.24 -2.81 20.82
N SER A 153 -20.98 -3.13 21.11
CA SER A 153 -20.60 -4.13 22.11
C SER A 153 -19.88 -3.46 23.27
N ASP A 154 -19.69 -4.18 24.38
CA ASP A 154 -19.02 -3.63 25.57
C ASP A 154 -17.63 -3.08 25.23
N LYS A 155 -17.28 -1.94 25.84
CA LYS A 155 -15.98 -1.22 25.72
C LYS A 155 -15.73 -0.42 24.43
N ASP A 156 -16.75 0.26 23.90
CA ASP A 156 -16.64 1.17 22.72
C ASP A 156 -16.14 0.48 21.44
N VAL A 157 -16.53 -0.79 21.24
CA VAL A 157 -16.26 -1.54 20.01
C VAL A 157 -17.57 -1.77 19.27
N ILE A 158 -17.59 -1.42 17.99
CA ILE A 158 -18.73 -1.61 17.10
C ILE A 158 -18.54 -2.91 16.33
N ALA A 159 -19.51 -3.81 16.42
CA ALA A 159 -19.58 -5.02 15.62
C ALA A 159 -20.43 -4.75 14.37
N VAL A 160 -19.87 -4.97 13.18
CA VAL A 160 -20.55 -4.82 11.89
C VAL A 160 -20.74 -6.22 11.30
N LYS A 161 -22.00 -6.64 11.16
CA LYS A 161 -22.36 -8.01 10.74
C LYS A 161 -23.05 -8.00 9.39
N SER A 162 -22.63 -8.89 8.50
CA SER A 162 -23.36 -9.23 7.26
C SER A 162 -23.36 -10.74 7.06
N GLY A 163 -24.55 -11.35 7.02
CA GLY A 163 -24.70 -12.81 7.02
C GLY A 163 -24.09 -13.46 8.26
N LYS A 164 -23.12 -14.37 8.06
CA LYS A 164 -22.41 -15.09 9.14
C LYS A 164 -21.10 -14.41 9.57
N THR A 165 -20.68 -13.36 8.87
CA THR A 165 -19.39 -12.70 9.12
C THR A 165 -19.60 -11.47 10.00
N ILE A 166 -18.74 -11.32 11.01
CA ILE A 166 -18.74 -10.20 11.95
C ILE A 166 -17.36 -9.56 11.95
N LEU A 167 -17.32 -8.26 11.71
CA LEU A 167 -16.12 -7.43 11.73
C LEU A 167 -16.20 -6.44 12.88
N ARG A 168 -15.07 -5.95 13.36
CA ARG A 168 -15.00 -5.04 14.52
C ARG A 168 -14.23 -3.77 14.18
N VAL A 169 -14.67 -2.66 14.76
CA VAL A 169 -14.00 -1.35 14.69
C VAL A 169 -14.23 -0.59 16.00
N ASN A 170 -13.22 0.11 16.53
CA ASN A 170 -13.43 0.95 17.71
C ASN A 170 -14.32 2.16 17.41
N GLY A 171 -15.00 2.70 18.42
CA GLY A 171 -15.96 3.79 18.27
C GLY A 171 -15.37 5.08 17.72
N THR A 172 -14.08 5.33 17.97
CA THR A 172 -13.37 6.49 17.40
C THR A 172 -13.24 6.38 15.87
N HIS A 173 -12.79 5.23 15.36
CA HIS A 173 -12.68 4.99 13.92
C HIS A 173 -14.06 4.88 13.26
N TYR A 174 -15.04 4.30 13.93
CA TYR A 174 -16.41 4.25 13.42
C TYR A 174 -16.96 5.67 13.16
N ARG A 175 -16.79 6.58 14.12
CA ARG A 175 -17.18 8.00 13.97
C ARG A 175 -16.41 8.69 12.86
N LYS A 176 -15.09 8.51 12.79
CA LYS A 176 -14.24 9.03 11.70
C LYS A 176 -14.77 8.57 10.33
N LEU A 177 -14.97 7.26 10.14
CA LEU A 177 -15.43 6.68 8.88
C LEU A 177 -16.82 7.18 8.49
N ARG A 178 -17.70 7.43 9.47
CA ARG A 178 -19.01 8.04 9.22
C ARG A 178 -18.89 9.47 8.70
N VAL A 179 -18.01 10.27 9.29
CA VAL A 179 -17.74 11.64 8.82
C VAL A 179 -17.15 11.62 7.40
N LEU A 180 -16.18 10.75 7.14
CA LEU A 180 -15.62 10.57 5.79
C LEU A 180 -16.69 10.17 4.77
N PHE A 181 -17.56 9.23 5.13
CA PHE A 181 -18.65 8.78 4.28
C PHE A 181 -19.63 9.91 3.94
N GLN A 182 -20.06 10.67 4.95
CA GLN A 182 -20.97 11.81 4.75
C GLN A 182 -20.35 12.91 3.88
N ARG A 183 -19.04 13.16 4.01
CA ARG A 183 -18.32 14.13 3.17
C ARG A 183 -18.22 13.67 1.72
N ALA A 184 -17.91 12.39 1.50
CA ALA A 184 -17.68 11.85 0.15
C ALA A 184 -18.99 11.61 -0.63
N VAL A 185 -20.04 11.11 0.03
CA VAL A 185 -21.30 10.74 -0.64
C VAL A 185 -22.29 11.90 -0.65
N GLY A 186 -22.14 12.89 0.24
CA GLY A 186 -23.10 13.96 0.48
C GLY A 186 -24.11 13.59 1.56
N ARG A 187 -24.54 14.58 2.37
CA ARG A 187 -25.43 14.33 3.52
C ARG A 187 -26.81 13.80 3.12
N SER A 188 -27.34 14.24 1.98
CA SER A 188 -28.70 13.91 1.54
C SER A 188 -28.86 12.48 0.99
N SER A 189 -27.75 11.82 0.65
CA SER A 189 -27.65 10.49 0.05
C SER A 189 -27.16 9.42 1.03
N ALA A 190 -26.69 9.82 2.22
CA ALA A 190 -26.07 8.95 3.20
C ALA A 190 -27.10 8.29 4.14
N SER A 191 -27.79 7.25 3.67
CA SER A 191 -28.58 6.40 4.59
C SER A 191 -27.66 5.58 5.51
N ASP A 192 -28.11 5.33 6.74
CA ASP A 192 -27.37 4.50 7.70
C ASP A 192 -27.09 3.09 7.19
N PHE A 193 -28.06 2.53 6.45
CA PHE A 193 -27.96 1.23 5.80
C PHE A 193 -26.87 1.18 4.73
N ASP A 194 -26.73 2.24 3.93
CA ASP A 194 -25.68 2.31 2.91
C ASP A 194 -24.30 2.46 3.55
N PHE A 195 -24.19 3.28 4.60
CA PHE A 195 -22.96 3.40 5.36
C PHE A 195 -22.49 2.06 5.95
N HIS A 196 -23.37 1.29 6.59
CA HIS A 196 -23.00 0.00 7.19
C HIS A 196 -22.59 -1.03 6.15
N ASP A 197 -23.23 -1.07 4.99
CA ASP A 197 -22.84 -1.95 3.90
C ASP A 197 -21.44 -1.61 3.37
N LYS A 198 -21.16 -0.32 3.14
CA LYS A 198 -19.83 0.13 2.69
C LYS A 198 -18.77 -0.08 3.77
N LEU A 199 -19.10 0.19 5.04
CA LEU A 199 -18.21 -0.07 6.16
C LEU A 199 -17.85 -1.55 6.27
N PHE A 200 -18.84 -2.45 6.12
CA PHE A 200 -18.60 -3.88 6.14
C PHE A 200 -17.65 -4.31 5.01
N VAL A 201 -17.90 -3.85 3.77
CA VAL A 201 -17.03 -4.17 2.62
C VAL A 201 -15.63 -3.60 2.80
N LEU A 202 -15.50 -2.37 3.31
CA LEU A 202 -14.23 -1.73 3.62
C LEU A 202 -13.42 -2.57 4.63
N LEU A 203 -14.01 -2.92 5.77
CA LEU A 203 -13.34 -3.71 6.80
C LEU A 203 -12.95 -5.08 6.25
N LEU A 204 -13.83 -5.75 5.51
CA LEU A 204 -13.57 -7.05 4.92
C LEU A 204 -12.42 -6.99 3.90
N ARG A 205 -12.36 -5.92 3.10
CA ARG A 205 -11.32 -5.68 2.10
C ARG A 205 -9.94 -5.62 2.75
N TYR A 206 -9.79 -4.77 3.77
CA TYR A 206 -8.51 -4.57 4.46
C TYR A 206 -8.14 -5.77 5.36
N GLU A 207 -9.12 -6.52 5.87
CA GLU A 207 -8.85 -7.79 6.55
C GLU A 207 -8.39 -8.89 5.58
N ALA A 208 -8.97 -8.97 4.38
CA ALA A 208 -8.63 -10.02 3.41
C ALA A 208 -7.18 -9.92 2.91
N VAL A 209 -6.73 -8.69 2.66
CA VAL A 209 -5.36 -8.44 2.16
C VAL A 209 -4.34 -8.76 3.24
N GLN A 210 -4.62 -8.40 4.50
CA GLN A 210 -3.69 -8.47 5.64
C GLN A 210 -2.38 -7.72 5.31
N GLY A 211 -2.20 -6.56 5.93
CA GLY A 211 -1.03 -5.72 5.61
C GLY A 211 -0.72 -4.64 6.64
N GLY A 212 -1.30 -4.71 7.83
CA GLY A 212 -1.05 -3.73 8.90
C GLY A 212 0.39 -3.69 9.40
N GLY A 213 1.27 -4.56 8.89
CA GLY A 213 2.71 -4.56 9.16
C GLY A 213 3.57 -3.80 8.13
N PHE A 214 3.07 -3.56 6.91
CA PHE A 214 3.85 -2.95 5.82
C PHE A 214 3.83 -1.42 5.81
N GLN A 215 3.03 -0.80 6.67
CA GLN A 215 2.97 0.64 6.80
C GLN A 215 2.79 1.01 8.26
N ALA A 216 3.40 2.13 8.64
CA ALA A 216 3.31 2.71 9.97
C ALA A 216 2.83 4.14 9.78
N ALA A 217 1.62 4.47 10.25
CA ALA A 217 1.11 5.82 10.03
C ALA A 217 1.90 6.81 10.89
N ALA A 218 2.25 7.96 10.32
CA ALA A 218 2.85 9.05 11.08
C ALA A 218 1.87 9.54 12.16
N ASP A 219 2.39 10.10 13.24
CA ASP A 219 1.56 10.68 14.29
C ASP A 219 0.87 11.98 13.83
N GLY A 220 -0.21 12.36 14.51
CA GLY A 220 -0.91 13.64 14.26
C GLY A 220 0.01 14.85 14.33
N ASP A 221 0.99 14.88 15.24
CA ASP A 221 1.91 16.01 15.39
C ASP A 221 2.82 16.16 14.16
N VAL A 222 3.19 15.03 13.53
CA VAL A 222 3.95 15.05 12.26
C VAL A 222 3.11 15.73 11.19
N PHE A 223 1.83 15.35 11.05
CA PHE A 223 0.93 16.00 10.09
C PHE A 223 0.70 17.48 10.39
N ASP A 224 0.60 17.86 11.67
CA ASP A 224 0.39 19.25 12.08
C ASP A 224 1.65 20.10 11.80
N CYS A 225 2.84 19.53 12.00
CA CYS A 225 4.11 20.14 11.57
C CYS A 225 4.16 20.30 10.05
N LEU A 226 3.86 19.24 9.29
CA LEU A 226 3.90 19.26 7.83
C LEU A 226 2.89 20.25 7.23
N LEU A 227 1.70 20.37 7.82
CA LEU A 227 0.72 21.36 7.43
C LEU A 227 1.24 22.79 7.71
N ARG A 228 1.80 23.03 8.90
CA ARG A 228 2.27 24.36 9.31
C ARG A 228 3.41 24.89 8.44
N PHE A 229 4.40 24.05 8.13
CA PHE A 229 5.63 24.50 7.46
C PHE A 229 5.63 24.28 5.96
N PHE A 230 4.83 23.33 5.46
CA PHE A 230 4.89 22.89 4.07
C PHE A 230 3.51 22.82 3.41
N ASP A 231 2.44 23.31 4.05
CA ASP A 231 1.04 23.23 3.57
C ASP A 231 0.60 21.83 3.10
N VAL A 232 1.17 20.79 3.69
CA VAL A 232 0.79 19.41 3.37
C VAL A 232 -0.67 19.21 3.77
N ALA A 233 -1.51 18.87 2.79
CA ALA A 233 -2.95 18.70 2.97
C ALA A 233 -3.51 17.43 2.31
N PHE A 234 -2.62 16.51 1.90
CA PHE A 234 -3.00 15.32 1.15
C PHE A 234 -2.00 14.18 1.37
N GLU A 235 -2.52 12.95 1.51
CA GLU A 235 -1.71 11.73 1.62
C GLU A 235 -1.71 10.95 0.29
N CYS A 236 -0.53 10.74 -0.29
CA CYS A 236 -0.33 9.93 -1.50
C CYS A 236 -0.59 8.44 -1.26
N PHE A 237 -0.37 7.94 -0.04
CA PHE A 237 -0.58 6.53 0.30
C PHE A 237 -1.29 6.43 1.65
N ALA A 238 -2.60 6.21 1.61
CA ALA A 238 -3.41 6.01 2.81
C ALA A 238 -4.54 5.01 2.57
N SER A 239 -5.40 4.93 3.56
CA SER A 239 -6.66 4.19 3.58
C SER A 239 -7.67 4.99 4.40
N PRO A 240 -8.98 4.74 4.24
CA PRO A 240 -9.98 5.33 5.14
C PRO A 240 -9.70 5.03 6.63
N LEU A 241 -8.99 3.94 6.91
CA LEU A 241 -8.65 3.46 8.25
C LEU A 241 -7.52 4.26 8.91
N ASN A 242 -6.58 4.82 8.15
CA ASN A 242 -5.39 5.49 8.70
C ASN A 242 -5.21 6.95 8.26
N CYS A 243 -5.97 7.45 7.28
CA CYS A 243 -5.79 8.81 6.78
C CYS A 243 -5.92 9.90 7.86
N ARG A 244 -5.17 10.98 7.72
CA ARG A 244 -5.35 12.24 8.43
C ARG A 244 -6.38 13.11 7.73
N TYR A 245 -6.26 13.24 6.41
CA TYR A 245 -7.09 14.15 5.61
C TYR A 245 -8.34 13.46 5.06
N SER A 246 -9.33 14.25 4.63
CA SER A 246 -10.55 13.73 4.01
C SER A 246 -10.40 13.40 2.53
N THR A 247 -9.27 13.75 1.93
CA THR A 247 -8.91 13.42 0.55
C THR A 247 -7.50 12.83 0.54
N PHE A 248 -7.36 11.66 -0.07
CA PHE A 248 -6.10 10.90 -0.09
C PHE A 248 -6.11 9.93 -1.26
N CYS A 249 -4.95 9.41 -1.65
CA CYS A 249 -4.84 8.27 -2.55
C CYS A 249 -4.83 6.95 -1.75
N SER A 250 -5.41 5.89 -2.32
CA SER A 250 -5.48 4.58 -1.68
C SER A 250 -5.46 3.42 -2.67
N GLY A 251 -5.27 2.21 -2.15
CA GLY A 251 -5.16 1.01 -2.97
C GLY A 251 -6.48 0.46 -3.52
N PHE A 252 -7.64 0.78 -2.95
CA PHE A 252 -8.92 0.12 -3.27
C PHE A 252 -10.01 1.11 -3.64
N TYR A 253 -9.87 1.79 -4.78
CA TYR A 253 -10.79 2.85 -5.19
C TYR A 253 -12.27 2.43 -5.23
N ASP A 254 -12.56 1.18 -5.62
CA ASP A 254 -13.92 0.65 -5.72
C ASP A 254 -14.73 0.80 -4.43
N ILE A 255 -14.07 0.72 -3.27
CA ILE A 255 -14.69 0.89 -1.95
C ILE A 255 -14.23 2.16 -1.22
N ASP A 256 -12.96 2.53 -1.35
CA ASP A 256 -12.39 3.66 -0.59
C ASP A 256 -12.90 5.02 -1.07
N LYS A 257 -13.41 5.12 -2.32
CA LYS A 257 -14.01 6.35 -2.85
C LYS A 257 -15.19 6.84 -2.03
N PHE A 258 -15.94 5.92 -1.42
CA PHE A 258 -17.06 6.24 -0.53
C PHE A 258 -16.59 6.86 0.80
N PHE A 259 -15.28 6.92 1.04
CA PHE A 259 -14.66 7.47 2.23
C PHE A 259 -13.56 8.51 1.91
N GLY A 260 -13.54 9.06 0.69
CA GLY A 260 -12.65 10.17 0.32
C GLY A 260 -11.41 9.80 -0.50
N SER A 261 -11.27 8.55 -0.95
CA SER A 261 -10.15 8.18 -1.84
C SER A 261 -10.28 8.79 -3.24
N MET A 262 -9.16 9.30 -3.75
CA MET A 262 -8.96 9.76 -5.12
C MET A 262 -8.41 8.66 -6.05
N GLY A 263 -8.27 7.44 -5.55
CA GLY A 263 -7.72 6.31 -6.29
C GLY A 263 -6.24 6.09 -6.05
N SER A 264 -5.58 5.36 -6.95
CA SER A 264 -4.15 5.05 -6.81
C SER A 264 -3.28 6.27 -7.08
N PHE A 265 -2.22 6.45 -6.28
CA PHE A 265 -1.23 7.51 -6.50
C PHE A 265 -0.61 7.49 -7.89
N PHE A 266 -0.38 6.30 -8.44
CA PHE A 266 0.20 6.12 -9.78
C PHE A 266 -0.73 6.59 -10.92
N HIS A 267 -2.00 6.86 -10.62
CA HIS A 267 -2.96 7.45 -11.55
C HIS A 267 -3.34 8.89 -11.15
N PHE A 268 -2.75 9.40 -10.09
CA PHE A 268 -2.96 10.76 -9.60
C PHE A 268 -1.84 11.65 -10.15
N SER A 269 -2.23 12.69 -10.89
CA SER A 269 -1.29 13.61 -11.57
C SER A 269 -1.58 15.06 -11.18
N PRO A 270 -1.29 15.47 -9.94
CA PRO A 270 -1.46 16.84 -9.49
C PRO A 270 -0.49 17.76 -10.25
N LYS A 271 -0.96 18.95 -10.63
CA LYS A 271 -0.09 19.98 -11.23
C LYS A 271 0.55 20.90 -10.20
N ALA A 272 -0.02 20.98 -9.00
CA ALA A 272 0.43 21.83 -7.91
C ALA A 272 -0.03 21.26 -6.56
N GLY A 273 0.56 21.75 -5.48
CA GLY A 273 0.22 21.41 -4.10
C GLY A 273 1.38 20.75 -3.34
N SER A 274 1.17 20.51 -2.06
CA SER A 274 2.14 19.85 -1.18
C SER A 274 1.54 18.59 -0.58
N PHE A 275 2.27 17.48 -0.70
CA PHE A 275 1.77 16.14 -0.49
C PHE A 275 2.67 15.34 0.44
N GLN A 276 2.09 14.48 1.27
CA GLN A 276 2.82 13.53 2.10
C GLN A 276 2.75 12.14 1.47
N ALA A 277 3.88 11.46 1.35
CA ALA A 277 3.93 10.07 0.89
C ALA A 277 4.61 9.17 1.91
N ASN A 278 3.85 8.20 2.44
CA ASN A 278 4.35 7.12 3.28
C ASN A 278 3.89 5.79 2.66
N PRO A 279 4.55 5.35 1.58
CA PRO A 279 4.17 4.14 0.85
C PRO A 279 4.27 2.90 1.74
N PRO A 280 3.52 1.83 1.46
CA PRO A 280 3.86 0.51 1.99
C PRO A 280 5.33 0.19 1.72
N PHE A 281 6.04 -0.36 2.70
CA PHE A 281 7.48 -0.62 2.67
C PHE A 281 7.83 -1.82 1.79
N VAL A 282 7.50 -1.70 0.51
CA VAL A 282 7.73 -2.67 -0.56
C VAL A 282 8.68 -2.01 -1.56
N PRO A 283 9.92 -2.53 -1.73
CA PRO A 283 10.96 -1.81 -2.48
C PRO A 283 10.54 -1.45 -3.92
N ALA A 284 9.95 -2.38 -4.67
CA ALA A 284 9.42 -2.09 -6.01
C ALA A 284 8.39 -0.95 -6.04
N LEU A 285 7.53 -0.85 -5.01
CA LEU A 285 6.51 0.20 -4.92
C LEU A 285 7.15 1.56 -4.61
N ILE A 286 8.15 1.60 -3.73
CA ILE A 286 8.91 2.83 -3.42
C ILE A 286 9.67 3.29 -4.67
N ALA A 287 10.28 2.37 -5.41
CA ALA A 287 10.97 2.70 -6.66
C ALA A 287 10.03 3.29 -7.71
N ALA A 288 8.87 2.66 -7.94
CA ALA A 288 7.86 3.19 -8.85
C ALA A 288 7.32 4.55 -8.40
N MET A 289 7.16 4.77 -7.09
CA MET A 289 6.71 6.04 -6.52
C MET A 289 7.73 7.15 -6.81
N ALA A 290 9.02 6.90 -6.59
CA ALA A 290 10.09 7.86 -6.86
C ALA A 290 10.08 8.30 -8.34
N VAL A 291 9.99 7.34 -9.27
CA VAL A 291 9.90 7.61 -10.71
C VAL A 291 8.67 8.46 -11.06
N HIS A 292 7.51 8.14 -10.47
CA HIS A 292 6.28 8.91 -10.70
C HIS A 292 6.40 10.34 -10.18
N MET A 293 6.99 10.53 -8.99
CA MET A 293 7.19 11.86 -8.41
C MET A 293 8.12 12.74 -9.25
N ASP A 294 9.26 12.21 -9.70
CA ASP A 294 10.17 12.94 -10.59
C ASP A 294 9.45 13.36 -11.88
N ALA A 295 8.68 12.45 -12.49
CA ALA A 295 7.91 12.77 -13.69
C ALA A 295 6.85 13.86 -13.45
N LEU A 296 6.20 13.89 -12.28
CA LEU A 296 5.24 14.93 -11.94
C LEU A 296 5.91 16.28 -11.68
N LEU A 297 7.05 16.29 -10.99
CA LEU A 297 7.81 17.50 -10.67
C LEU A 297 8.42 18.15 -11.92
N GLU A 298 8.86 17.34 -12.88
CA GLU A 298 9.35 17.80 -14.20
C GLU A 298 8.21 18.34 -15.07
N ALA A 299 7.00 17.78 -14.97
CA ALA A 299 5.89 18.11 -15.87
C ALA A 299 5.16 19.44 -15.57
N THR A 300 5.57 20.19 -14.55
CA THR A 300 4.87 21.41 -14.12
C THR A 300 5.80 22.48 -13.56
N GLU A 301 5.53 23.72 -13.93
CA GLU A 301 6.17 24.92 -13.36
C GLU A 301 5.40 25.47 -12.14
N LEU A 302 4.19 24.97 -11.87
CA LEU A 302 3.43 25.40 -10.69
C LEU A 302 4.04 24.78 -9.42
N PRO A 303 3.91 25.42 -8.23
CA PRO A 303 4.49 24.90 -6.99
C PRO A 303 4.03 23.47 -6.67
N LEU A 304 4.97 22.53 -6.67
CA LEU A 304 4.71 21.12 -6.37
C LEU A 304 5.77 20.58 -5.39
N SER A 305 5.31 19.89 -4.35
CA SER A 305 6.14 19.37 -3.26
C SER A 305 5.66 17.99 -2.80
N PHE A 306 6.60 17.07 -2.58
CA PHE A 306 6.38 15.79 -1.94
C PHE A 306 7.30 15.62 -0.73
N VAL A 307 6.70 15.40 0.45
CA VAL A 307 7.40 15.00 1.67
C VAL A 307 7.26 13.48 1.82
N VAL A 308 8.34 12.77 1.54
CA VAL A 308 8.38 11.31 1.49
C VAL A 308 8.97 10.76 2.78
N ILE A 309 8.24 9.88 3.46
CA ILE A 309 8.65 9.23 4.72
C ILE A 309 8.81 7.74 4.45
N ILE A 310 10.05 7.24 4.46
CA ILE A 310 10.35 5.82 4.27
C ILE A 310 11.46 5.34 5.22
N PRO A 311 11.59 4.03 5.49
CA PRO A 311 12.75 3.49 6.19
C PRO A 311 14.05 3.87 5.46
N ALA A 312 15.12 4.11 6.20
CA ALA A 312 16.43 4.48 5.65
C ALA A 312 17.17 3.28 5.00
N TRP A 313 16.50 2.58 4.09
CA TRP A 313 17.02 1.42 3.38
C TRP A 313 17.92 1.83 2.21
N ARG A 314 19.10 2.38 2.55
CA ARG A 314 20.11 2.90 1.61
C ARG A 314 20.62 1.91 0.55
N HIS A 315 20.30 0.62 0.69
CA HIS A 315 20.66 -0.42 -0.28
C HIS A 315 19.57 -0.66 -1.34
N THR A 316 18.41 -0.01 -1.22
CA THR A 316 17.26 -0.24 -2.13
C THR A 316 17.21 0.81 -3.24
N THR A 317 16.83 0.37 -4.43
CA THR A 317 16.70 1.24 -5.62
C THR A 317 15.78 2.42 -5.37
N GLY A 318 14.66 2.22 -4.68
CA GLY A 318 13.71 3.30 -4.39
C GLY A 318 14.28 4.37 -3.47
N TRP A 319 15.07 4.00 -2.47
CA TRP A 319 15.74 4.97 -1.60
C TRP A 319 16.80 5.76 -2.39
N ASN A 320 17.63 5.09 -3.19
CA ASN A 320 18.66 5.76 -3.99
C ASN A 320 18.07 6.74 -5.00
N LYS A 321 16.97 6.37 -5.68
CA LYS A 321 16.26 7.27 -6.61
C LYS A 321 15.78 8.55 -5.94
N LEU A 322 15.29 8.48 -4.70
CA LEU A 322 14.88 9.66 -3.95
C LEU A 322 16.09 10.52 -3.55
N ALA A 323 17.17 9.88 -3.11
CA ALA A 323 18.40 10.56 -2.69
C ALA A 323 19.15 11.22 -3.86
N GLU A 324 19.05 10.66 -5.06
CA GLU A 324 19.73 11.12 -6.29
C GLU A 324 18.83 11.99 -7.18
N SER A 325 17.57 12.23 -6.80
CA SER A 325 16.63 13.05 -7.58
C SER A 325 17.12 14.49 -7.71
N ALA A 326 17.03 15.04 -8.93
CA ALA A 326 17.33 16.46 -9.20
C ALA A 326 16.37 17.42 -8.44
N PHE A 327 15.25 16.91 -7.96
CA PHE A 327 14.26 17.65 -7.18
C PHE A 327 14.47 17.57 -5.68
N LEU A 328 15.45 16.79 -5.20
CA LEU A 328 15.76 16.74 -3.78
C LEU A 328 16.23 18.11 -3.28
N ARG A 329 15.61 18.58 -2.19
CA ARG A 329 15.99 19.82 -1.49
C ARG A 329 16.57 19.55 -0.11
N HIS A 330 16.12 18.49 0.55
CA HIS A 330 16.64 18.07 1.85
C HIS A 330 16.35 16.59 2.08
N GLU A 331 17.30 15.88 2.69
CA GLU A 331 17.10 14.56 3.30
C GLU A 331 17.30 14.71 4.81
N GLU A 332 16.27 14.38 5.58
CA GLU A 332 16.35 14.32 7.03
C GLU A 332 16.38 12.88 7.52
N LEU A 333 17.38 12.52 8.32
CA LEU A 333 17.49 11.19 8.93
C LEU A 333 17.02 11.25 10.38
N ILE A 334 15.97 10.48 10.69
CA ILE A 334 15.44 10.34 12.05
C ILE A 334 15.86 8.97 12.58
N ALA A 335 16.71 8.96 13.60
CA ALA A 335 17.24 7.74 14.19
C ALA A 335 16.14 6.92 14.87
N GLN A 336 16.22 5.59 14.77
CA GLN A 336 15.25 4.64 15.31
C GLN A 336 14.89 4.91 16.77
N ALA A 337 15.90 5.20 17.59
CA ALA A 337 15.74 5.43 19.03
C ALA A 337 14.89 6.67 19.35
N ASP A 338 14.84 7.62 18.42
CA ASP A 338 14.29 8.95 18.66
C ASP A 338 12.85 9.09 18.17
N HIS A 339 12.24 8.05 17.56
CA HIS A 339 10.90 8.18 16.97
C HIS A 339 9.97 6.98 17.11
N GLY A 340 8.68 7.26 16.89
CA GLY A 340 7.61 6.27 16.91
C GLY A 340 6.58 6.50 15.81
N TYR A 341 5.69 5.52 15.67
CA TYR A 341 4.59 5.54 14.70
C TYR A 341 3.27 5.15 15.35
N CYS A 342 2.17 5.46 14.66
CA CYS A 342 0.89 4.87 14.95
C CYS A 342 0.82 3.41 14.47
N GLU A 343 0.21 2.54 15.27
CA GLU A 343 0.03 1.12 14.96
C GLU A 343 -0.89 0.90 13.75
N GLY A 344 -0.48 0.06 12.79
CA GLY A 344 -1.26 -0.20 11.57
C GLY A 344 -2.63 -0.85 11.81
N LYS A 345 -2.85 -1.46 12.99
CA LYS A 345 -4.15 -1.98 13.46
C LYS A 345 -4.79 -1.10 14.53
N GLN A 346 -4.54 0.21 14.54
CA GLN A 346 -5.15 1.19 15.46
C GLN A 346 -6.69 1.14 15.50
N VAL A 347 -7.31 0.62 14.44
CA VAL A 347 -8.76 0.39 14.33
C VAL A 347 -9.27 -0.67 15.34
N LEU A 348 -8.39 -1.58 15.76
CA LEU A 348 -8.71 -2.74 16.61
C LEU A 348 -8.02 -2.69 17.99
N ARG A 349 -6.96 -1.88 18.15
CA ARG A 349 -6.13 -1.84 19.37
C ARG A 349 -6.42 -0.60 20.22
N ARG A 350 -6.24 -0.72 21.54
CA ARG A 350 -6.28 0.41 22.48
C ARG A 350 -4.96 1.18 22.51
N ASN A 351 -3.82 0.49 22.44
CA ASN A 351 -2.51 1.15 22.37
C ASN A 351 -2.27 1.65 20.94
N ARG A 352 -1.99 2.95 20.80
CA ARG A 352 -1.92 3.64 19.51
C ARG A 352 -0.51 3.74 18.96
N TYR A 353 0.52 3.68 19.81
CA TYR A 353 1.90 3.99 19.41
C TYR A 353 2.81 2.77 19.46
N ARG A 354 3.82 2.76 18.59
CA ARG A 354 4.93 1.81 18.58
C ARG A 354 6.25 2.53 18.33
N ILE A 355 7.34 2.06 18.94
CA ILE A 355 8.70 2.50 18.59
C ILE A 355 9.03 2.09 17.15
N ALA A 356 9.80 2.92 16.48
CA ALA A 356 10.28 2.65 15.14
C ALA A 356 11.13 1.38 15.05
N SER A 357 11.02 0.73 13.90
CA SER A 357 11.73 -0.52 13.62
C SER A 357 13.11 -0.30 13.00
N PHE A 358 13.29 0.85 12.37
CA PHE A 358 14.48 1.26 11.64
C PHE A 358 14.63 2.78 11.75
N ASP A 359 15.78 3.30 11.35
CA ASP A 359 15.91 4.71 11.02
C ASP A 359 14.96 5.05 9.87
N THR A 360 14.52 6.31 9.83
CA THR A 360 13.58 6.83 8.83
C THR A 360 14.23 7.97 8.09
N SER A 361 14.17 7.92 6.77
CA SER A 361 14.51 9.05 5.91
C SER A 361 13.24 9.83 5.57
N VAL A 362 13.30 11.15 5.75
CA VAL A 362 12.30 12.10 5.26
C VAL A 362 12.91 12.90 4.13
N PHE A 363 12.44 12.69 2.90
CA PHE A 363 12.90 13.42 1.72
C PHE A 363 11.92 14.53 1.38
N PHE A 364 12.46 15.69 1.03
CA PHE A 364 11.72 16.83 0.51
C PHE A 364 12.03 16.98 -0.98
N LEU A 365 11.13 16.49 -1.84
CA LEU A 365 11.24 16.63 -3.29
C LEU A 365 10.37 17.78 -3.78
N GLN A 366 10.98 18.79 -4.40
CA GLN A 366 10.29 20.01 -4.79
C GLN A 366 10.81 20.54 -6.12
N ASN A 367 9.91 20.95 -7.01
CA ASN A 367 10.30 21.72 -8.18
C ASN A 367 10.72 23.13 -7.76
N LYS A 368 11.18 23.95 -8.71
CA LYS A 368 11.71 25.29 -8.40
C LYS A 368 10.69 26.13 -7.62
N ALA A 369 9.49 26.30 -8.15
CA ALA A 369 8.43 27.07 -7.52
C ALA A 369 8.00 26.49 -6.16
N GLY A 370 7.95 25.16 -6.03
CA GLY A 370 7.66 24.48 -4.76
C GLY A 370 8.73 24.75 -3.70
N SER A 371 10.00 24.81 -4.07
CA SER A 371 11.10 25.07 -3.14
C SER A 371 11.21 26.53 -2.69
N GLU A 372 10.72 27.46 -3.51
CA GLU A 372 10.58 28.87 -3.15
C GLU A 372 9.42 29.07 -2.16
N LEU A 373 8.29 28.39 -2.40
CA LEU A 373 7.08 28.49 -1.57
C LEU A 373 7.19 27.74 -0.24
N TRP A 374 7.69 26.50 -0.26
CA TRP A 374 7.77 25.61 0.91
C TRP A 374 9.21 25.29 1.25
N ARG A 375 10.00 26.34 1.44
CA ARG A 375 11.43 26.24 1.73
C ARG A 375 11.69 25.37 2.96
N VAL A 376 12.58 24.40 2.83
CA VAL A 376 13.05 23.60 3.96
C VAL A 376 14.00 24.43 4.83
N THR A 377 13.58 24.80 6.03
CA THR A 377 14.37 25.58 6.99
C THR A 377 14.78 24.74 8.19
N GLU A 378 15.86 25.14 8.87
CA GLU A 378 16.30 24.48 10.12
C GLU A 378 15.21 24.50 11.22
N GLU A 379 14.39 25.55 11.26
CA GLU A 379 13.24 25.62 12.16
C GLU A 379 12.23 24.51 11.86
N ALA A 380 11.87 24.35 10.58
CA ALA A 380 10.94 23.32 10.15
C ALA A 380 11.48 21.91 10.43
N ILE A 381 12.76 21.68 10.18
CA ILE A 381 13.42 20.39 10.45
C ILE A 381 13.48 20.09 11.96
N THR A 382 13.80 21.09 12.78
CA THR A 382 13.82 20.94 14.24
C THR A 382 12.43 20.60 14.77
N ALA A 383 11.40 21.31 14.31
CA ALA A 383 10.00 21.03 14.67
C ALA A 383 9.57 19.63 14.20
N LEU A 384 10.03 19.19 13.03
CA LEU A 384 9.73 17.86 12.50
C LEU A 384 10.35 16.76 13.37
N ARG A 385 11.63 16.87 13.73
CA ARG A 385 12.30 15.92 14.64
C ARG A 385 11.54 15.81 15.97
N GLU A 386 11.07 16.93 16.52
CA GLU A 386 10.25 16.94 17.73
C GLU A 386 8.95 16.17 17.53
N ALA A 387 8.23 16.43 16.43
CA ALA A 387 6.96 15.81 16.12
C ALA A 387 7.05 14.28 15.94
N PHE A 388 8.22 13.77 15.53
CA PHE A 388 8.47 12.33 15.39
C PHE A 388 8.73 11.60 16.71
N ARG A 389 9.01 12.32 17.81
CA ARG A 389 9.37 11.68 19.10
C ARG A 389 8.34 10.63 19.52
N SER A 390 8.85 9.50 20.00
CA SER A 390 7.99 8.38 20.41
C SER A 390 7.05 8.79 21.56
N LYS A 391 5.75 8.58 21.35
CA LYS A 391 4.70 8.79 22.35
C LYS A 391 4.35 7.54 23.16
N GLN A 392 5.17 6.49 23.07
CA GLN A 392 4.93 5.27 23.81
C GLN A 392 5.22 5.51 25.31
N ASP A 393 4.22 5.30 26.18
CA ASP A 393 4.36 5.47 27.64
C ASP A 393 5.58 4.71 28.18
N THR A 394 6.61 5.43 28.60
CA THR A 394 7.69 4.89 29.44
C THR A 394 7.22 4.89 30.89
N LYS A 395 6.37 3.95 31.30
CA LYS A 395 6.23 3.72 32.75
C LYS A 395 7.59 3.25 33.28
N PRO A 396 8.14 3.89 34.34
CA PRO A 396 9.30 3.33 35.02
C PRO A 396 8.92 1.95 35.55
N ARG A 397 9.79 0.94 35.39
CA ARG A 397 9.68 -0.28 36.18
C ARG A 397 9.83 0.14 37.63
N GLY A 398 8.74 0.14 38.39
CA GLY A 398 8.80 0.26 39.84
C GLY A 398 9.70 -0.83 40.40
N GLU A 399 10.68 -0.42 41.19
CA GLU A 399 11.54 -1.30 41.98
C GLU A 399 10.67 -2.12 42.94
N GLY A 400 10.62 -3.42 42.73
CA GLY A 400 10.09 -4.43 43.64
C GLY A 400 11.04 -5.62 43.64
N PRO A 401 11.23 -6.30 44.78
CA PRO A 401 12.42 -7.12 45.01
C PRO A 401 12.35 -8.41 44.17
N GLY A 402 13.46 -8.69 43.48
CA GLY A 402 13.87 -10.00 42.98
C GLY A 402 12.78 -10.92 42.43
N SER A 403 12.49 -10.80 41.13
CA SER A 403 12.03 -11.97 40.36
C SER A 403 12.81 -12.06 39.06
N SER A 404 13.36 -13.26 38.84
CA SER A 404 14.29 -13.66 37.79
C SER A 404 13.86 -13.25 36.37
N PRO A 405 14.81 -13.10 35.43
CA PRO A 405 14.50 -12.74 34.06
C PRO A 405 13.52 -13.75 33.45
N PRO A 406 12.50 -13.29 32.69
CA PRO A 406 11.64 -14.21 31.96
C PRO A 406 12.50 -14.99 30.98
N VAL A 407 12.43 -16.31 31.10
CA VAL A 407 13.05 -17.30 30.22
C VAL A 407 12.72 -16.93 28.77
N SER A 408 13.77 -16.87 27.97
CA SER A 408 13.76 -16.67 26.53
C SER A 408 12.84 -17.67 25.83
N GLY A 409 11.67 -17.20 25.40
CA GLY A 409 10.75 -17.91 24.51
C GLY A 409 10.01 -16.89 23.65
N GLU A 410 10.17 -17.00 22.34
CA GLU A 410 9.53 -16.19 21.29
C GLU A 410 10.00 -14.74 21.11
N LYS A 411 11.25 -14.58 20.64
CA LYS A 411 11.61 -13.43 19.78
C LYS A 411 10.70 -13.45 18.54
N ARG A 412 9.83 -12.45 18.38
CA ARG A 412 9.15 -12.20 17.10
C ARG A 412 10.21 -11.90 16.03
N GLN A 413 10.32 -12.82 15.07
CA GLN A 413 11.34 -12.99 14.02
C GLN A 413 11.48 -11.88 12.96
N TRP A 414 11.17 -10.62 13.28
CA TRP A 414 11.49 -9.52 12.35
C TRP A 414 12.84 -8.84 12.70
N ALA A 415 13.28 -8.93 13.95
CA ALA A 415 14.40 -8.14 14.50
C ALA A 415 15.80 -8.80 14.41
N THR A 416 16.01 -9.84 13.59
CA THR A 416 17.32 -10.53 13.49
C THR A 416 17.79 -10.83 12.06
N HIS A 417 17.15 -10.29 11.02
CA HIS A 417 17.44 -10.73 9.64
C HIS A 417 18.02 -9.68 8.69
N GLN A 418 18.49 -8.52 9.16
CA GLN A 418 19.20 -7.55 8.30
C GLN A 418 20.40 -6.83 8.96
N SER A 419 20.73 -7.10 10.23
CA SER A 419 21.81 -6.39 10.95
C SER A 419 23.24 -6.86 10.65
N ASP A 420 23.44 -7.99 9.97
CA ASP A 420 24.78 -8.58 9.85
C ASP A 420 25.58 -8.10 8.63
N ALA A 421 25.00 -7.26 7.77
CA ALA A 421 25.73 -6.65 6.64
C ALA A 421 26.51 -5.38 7.02
N ALA A 422 26.27 -4.79 8.20
CA ALA A 422 26.86 -3.51 8.60
C ALA A 422 28.27 -3.59 9.22
N LYS A 423 28.90 -4.78 9.29
CA LYS A 423 30.22 -4.96 9.93
C LYS A 423 31.36 -5.36 9.00
N ALA A 424 31.15 -5.45 7.68
CA ALA A 424 32.18 -5.95 6.75
C ALA A 424 32.92 -4.88 5.91
N HIS A 425 32.67 -3.59 6.11
CA HIS A 425 33.41 -2.51 5.41
C HIS A 425 34.02 -1.51 6.40
N ALA A 426 34.94 -1.99 7.22
CA ALA A 426 36.00 -1.16 7.79
C ALA A 426 37.24 -1.30 6.90
N ALA A 427 37.56 -0.25 6.15
CA ALA A 427 38.73 -0.19 5.27
C ALA A 427 40.05 -0.37 6.06
N PRO A 428 41.04 -1.14 5.58
CA PRO A 428 42.36 -1.16 6.18
C PRO A 428 43.14 0.09 5.78
N LYS A 429 43.85 0.65 6.77
CA LYS A 429 44.70 1.84 6.67
C LYS A 429 45.79 1.66 5.61
N ARG A 430 45.92 2.68 4.76
CA ARG A 430 46.91 2.83 3.69
C ARG A 430 48.33 2.94 4.25
N ALA A 431 49.19 1.96 3.94
CA ALA A 431 50.63 2.05 4.15
C ALA A 431 51.31 2.67 2.91
N LYS A 432 52.19 3.65 3.13
CA LYS A 432 53.06 4.29 2.12
C LYS A 432 54.16 3.33 1.67
N LYS A 433 54.39 3.22 0.34
CA LYS A 433 55.67 2.90 -0.34
C LYS A 433 55.55 3.39 -1.79
N THR A 434 56.16 4.53 -2.13
CA THR A 434 57.45 4.71 -2.86
C THR A 434 57.43 4.25 -4.32
N ALA A 435 57.77 5.18 -5.20
CA ALA A 435 57.75 5.12 -6.65
C ALA A 435 59.00 4.47 -7.25
N SER A 436 58.79 3.76 -8.36
CA SER A 436 59.68 3.50 -9.51
C SER A 436 58.93 2.47 -10.37
N GLY A 437 58.68 2.55 -11.67
CA GLY A 437 59.26 3.30 -12.78
C GLY A 437 59.31 2.33 -13.97
N GLY A 438 58.83 2.76 -15.15
CA GLY A 438 59.30 2.23 -16.44
C GLY A 438 58.41 1.27 -17.25
N ALA A 439 58.28 1.63 -18.54
CA ALA A 439 57.92 0.85 -19.74
C ALA A 439 56.45 0.36 -19.87
N SER A 440 55.62 0.89 -20.78
CA SER A 440 55.67 0.91 -22.26
C SER A 440 55.49 -0.46 -22.90
N THR A 441 54.28 -0.71 -23.43
CA THR A 441 54.04 -1.36 -24.74
C THR A 441 52.60 -1.12 -25.18
N GLN A 442 52.47 -0.59 -26.40
CA GLN A 442 51.25 -0.48 -27.21
C GLN A 442 50.90 -1.85 -27.81
N LEU A 443 49.61 -2.16 -27.93
CA LEU A 443 48.93 -3.00 -28.94
C LEU A 443 47.45 -2.56 -28.91
N GLU A 444 46.94 -1.81 -29.90
CA GLU A 444 46.20 -2.30 -31.09
C GLU A 444 45.03 -3.22 -30.69
N GLU A 445 43.80 -2.68 -30.63
CA GLU A 445 42.78 -2.74 -31.70
C GLU A 445 42.39 -4.18 -32.08
N GLU A 446 41.19 -4.60 -31.68
CA GLU A 446 40.28 -5.36 -32.55
C GLU A 446 38.86 -5.34 -31.94
N GLU A 447 37.94 -4.75 -32.71
CA GLU A 447 36.50 -4.89 -32.60
C GLU A 447 36.11 -6.31 -32.99
N GLU A 448 35.23 -6.96 -32.23
CA GLU A 448 34.33 -7.99 -32.77
C GLU A 448 32.96 -7.85 -32.09
N GLU A 449 32.01 -7.35 -32.88
CA GLU A 449 30.58 -7.62 -32.74
C GLU A 449 30.36 -9.13 -32.91
N GLU A 450 29.56 -9.75 -32.04
CA GLU A 450 28.62 -10.77 -32.51
C GLU A 450 27.47 -10.97 -31.50
N GLU A 451 26.28 -11.10 -32.08
CA GLU A 451 24.98 -11.26 -31.47
C GLU A 451 24.82 -12.62 -30.76
N GLU A 452 24.24 -12.63 -29.56
CA GLU A 452 23.05 -13.43 -29.15
C GLU A 452 22.56 -13.10 -27.73
#